data_AF-A0A839VQQ7-F1
#
_entry.id   AF-A0A839VQQ7-F1
#
_cell.length_a   1.000
_cell.length_b   1.000
_cell.length_c   1.000
_cell.angle_alpha   90.00
_cell.angle_beta   90.00
_cell.angle_gamma   90.00
#
_symmetry.space_group_name_H-M   'P 1'
#
loop_
_entity.id
_entity.type
_entity.pdbx_description
1 polymer ?
#
loop_
_entity_poly.entity_id
_entity_poly.type
_entity_poly.pdbx_seq_one_letter_code
_entity_poly.pdbx_strand_id
1 'polypeptide(L)'
;MFNQILLLIYRLFLSEGRRRVNWIEKRFGFDASIALSCDDKRNEPGTYETLFSQEHQEKLKQLYLELLNEMNGVTYQQCGDVLDALEFIQEISAAGLWKYRQRVDVIIEEFVRDFDRLDVPEERIRLYESVQKH
;
A
#
# COMPACT_ATOMS: atom_id res chain seq x y z
N MET A 1 11.05 13.04 -2.73
CA MET A 1 11.59 12.03 -1.80
C MET A 1 10.59 10.89 -1.60
N PHE A 2 9.34 11.15 -1.16
CA PHE A 2 8.28 10.13 -1.01
C PHE A 2 8.18 9.11 -2.16
N ASN A 3 8.01 9.56 -3.41
CA ASN A 3 7.86 8.65 -4.57
C ASN A 3 9.07 7.72 -4.76
N GLN A 4 10.29 8.15 -4.41
CA GLN A 4 11.49 7.31 -4.51
C GLN A 4 11.48 6.22 -3.43
N ILE A 5 11.08 6.57 -2.21
CA ILE A 5 10.95 5.62 -1.10
C ILE A 5 9.83 4.63 -1.38
N LEU A 6 8.67 5.12 -1.84
CA LEU A 6 7.55 4.27 -2.21
C LEU A 6 7.90 3.35 -3.40
N LEU A 7 8.69 3.82 -4.37
CA LEU A 7 9.21 2.99 -5.46
C LEU A 7 10.14 1.88 -4.95
N LEU A 8 11.03 2.18 -4.00
CA LEU A 8 11.90 1.16 -3.40
C LEU A 8 11.08 0.10 -2.66
N ILE A 9 10.10 0.53 -1.85
CA ILE A 9 9.17 -0.37 -1.15
C ILE A 9 8.37 -1.21 -2.15
N TYR A 10 7.87 -0.59 -3.22
CA TYR A 10 7.15 -1.30 -4.27
C TYR A 10 8.02 -2.36 -4.97
N ARG A 11 9.29 -2.06 -5.25
CA ARG A 11 10.22 -3.05 -5.81
C ARG A 11 10.55 -4.17 -4.81
N LEU A 12 10.70 -3.86 -3.53
CA LEU A 12 10.90 -4.84 -2.47
C LEU A 12 9.70 -5.79 -2.39
N PHE A 13 8.49 -5.25 -2.38
CA PHE A 13 7.23 -5.97 -2.45
C PHE A 13 7.20 -6.94 -3.64
N LEU A 14 7.53 -6.48 -4.85
CA LEU A 14 7.62 -7.36 -6.03
C LEU A 14 8.70 -8.44 -5.90
N SER A 15 9.83 -8.11 -5.27
CA SER A 15 10.93 -9.07 -5.08
C SER A 15 10.59 -10.21 -4.10
N GLU A 16 9.59 -10.02 -3.25
CA GLU A 16 9.01 -11.05 -2.38
C GLU A 16 7.96 -11.92 -3.10
N GLY A 17 7.83 -11.79 -4.43
CA GLY A 17 6.93 -12.60 -5.26
C GLY A 17 5.50 -12.06 -5.32
N ARG A 18 5.27 -10.82 -4.89
CA ARG A 18 3.97 -10.17 -5.00
C ARG A 18 3.68 -9.69 -6.41
N ARG A 19 2.41 -9.40 -6.66
CA ARG A 19 1.89 -9.01 -7.97
C ARG A 19 2.05 -7.51 -8.25
N ARG A 20 2.13 -7.15 -9.53
CA ARG A 20 2.16 -5.74 -9.95
C ARG A 20 0.83 -5.06 -9.66
N VAL A 21 0.91 -3.79 -9.28
CA VAL A 21 -0.24 -2.97 -8.88
C VAL A 21 -0.40 -1.87 -9.91
N ASN A 22 -1.27 -2.09 -10.90
CA ASN A 22 -1.42 -1.22 -12.07
C ASN A 22 -1.71 0.24 -11.70
N TRP A 23 -2.56 0.45 -10.68
CA TRP A 23 -2.93 1.79 -10.23
C TRP A 23 -1.69 2.55 -9.73
N ILE A 24 -0.86 1.93 -8.89
CA ILE A 24 0.38 2.52 -8.35
C ILE A 24 1.36 2.85 -9.47
N GLU A 25 1.55 1.93 -10.42
CA GLU A 25 2.47 2.14 -11.54
C GLU A 25 2.05 3.30 -12.44
N LYS A 26 0.76 3.37 -12.79
CA LYS A 26 0.22 4.48 -13.60
C LYS A 26 0.31 5.81 -12.85
N ARG A 27 -0.05 5.82 -11.55
CA ARG A 27 -0.08 7.04 -10.72
C ARG A 27 1.30 7.68 -10.55
N PHE A 28 2.32 6.86 -10.30
CA PHE A 28 3.65 7.35 -9.96
C PHE A 28 4.69 7.19 -11.07
N GLY A 29 4.32 6.60 -12.20
CA GLY A 29 5.26 6.31 -13.29
C GLY A 29 6.33 5.31 -12.87
N PHE A 30 5.97 4.34 -12.02
CA PHE A 30 6.94 3.38 -11.51
C PHE A 30 7.35 2.39 -12.59
N ASP A 31 8.64 2.38 -12.89
CA ASP A 31 9.24 1.33 -13.70
C ASP A 31 9.73 0.20 -12.78
N ALA A 32 8.91 -0.86 -12.73
CA ALA A 32 9.19 -2.09 -11.99
C ALA A 32 10.24 -2.99 -12.67
N SER A 33 10.66 -2.68 -13.90
CA SER A 33 11.66 -3.51 -14.62
C SER A 33 13.08 -3.34 -14.11
N ILE A 34 13.34 -2.28 -13.33
CA ILE A 34 14.65 -2.01 -12.75
C ILE A 34 14.85 -2.89 -11.51
N ALA A 35 15.87 -3.75 -11.57
CA ALA A 35 16.22 -4.66 -10.50
C ALA A 35 16.71 -3.92 -9.23
N LEU A 36 16.38 -4.48 -8.07
CA LEU A 36 16.95 -4.05 -6.79
C LEU A 36 18.42 -4.43 -6.69
N SER A 37 19.23 -3.53 -6.16
CA SER A 37 20.59 -3.84 -5.75
C SER A 37 20.61 -4.66 -4.45
N CYS A 38 21.77 -5.24 -4.12
CA CYS A 38 21.96 -5.88 -2.82
C CYS A 38 21.84 -4.89 -1.65
N ASP A 39 22.23 -3.63 -1.87
CA ASP A 39 22.20 -2.59 -0.85
C ASP A 39 20.77 -2.13 -0.59
N ASP A 40 19.91 -2.06 -1.61
CA ASP A 40 18.48 -1.76 -1.43
C ASP A 40 17.81 -2.77 -0.49
N LYS A 41 18.11 -4.07 -0.67
CA LYS A 41 17.59 -5.13 0.19
C LYS A 41 18.12 -5.04 1.62
N ARG A 42 19.41 -4.74 1.79
CA ARG A 42 20.01 -4.55 3.12
C ARG A 42 19.43 -3.36 3.86
N ASN A 43 19.07 -2.31 3.12
CA ASN A 43 18.51 -1.07 3.66
C ASN A 43 16.98 -1.07 3.75
N GLU A 44 16.33 -2.22 3.55
CA GLU A 44 14.87 -2.35 3.67
C GLU A 44 14.34 -1.77 5.00
N PRO A 45 14.90 -2.09 6.19
CA PRO A 45 14.41 -1.51 7.46
C PRO A 45 14.46 0.03 7.48
N GLY A 46 15.55 0.63 7.00
CA GLY A 46 15.69 2.10 6.93
C GLY A 46 14.78 2.74 5.88
N THR A 47 14.44 1.99 4.83
CA THR A 47 13.46 2.41 3.82
C THR A 47 12.05 2.48 4.43
N TYR A 48 11.68 1.48 5.24
CA TYR A 48 10.43 1.47 5.99
C TYR A 48 10.37 2.58 7.06
N GLU A 49 11.45 2.80 7.80
CA GLU A 49 11.56 3.94 8.73
C GLU A 49 11.33 5.28 8.00
N THR A 50 11.93 5.45 6.81
CA THR A 50 11.73 6.66 6.01
C THR A 50 10.32 6.79 5.47
N LEU A 51 9.69 5.68 5.03
CA LEU A 51 8.30 5.65 4.57
C LEU A 51 7.34 6.06 5.68
N PHE A 52 7.59 5.60 6.91
CA PHE A 52 6.80 5.94 8.09
C PHE A 52 7.39 7.12 8.87
N SER A 53 8.12 8.02 8.21
CA SER A 53 8.41 9.35 8.78
C SER A 53 7.15 10.22 8.75
N GLN A 54 7.04 11.20 9.65
CA GLN A 54 5.81 12.02 9.80
C GLN A 54 5.33 12.64 8.47
N GLU A 55 6.25 13.15 7.64
CA GLU A 55 5.90 13.75 6.34
C GLU A 55 5.34 12.70 5.36
N HIS A 56 5.91 11.50 5.34
CA HIS A 56 5.54 10.46 4.39
C HIS A 56 4.30 9.67 4.85
N GLN A 57 4.06 9.56 6.16
CA GLN A 57 2.81 9.00 6.70
C GLN A 57 1.59 9.79 6.22
N GLU A 58 1.66 11.12 6.26
CA GLU A 58 0.56 11.97 5.80
C GLU A 58 0.29 11.76 4.30
N LYS A 59 1.34 11.60 3.49
CA LYS A 59 1.19 11.30 2.05
C LYS A 59 0.60 9.91 1.80
N LEU A 60 1.02 8.90 2.57
CA LEU A 60 0.47 7.54 2.48
C LEU A 60 -1.01 7.52 2.87
N LYS A 61 -1.37 8.28 3.91
CA LYS A 61 -2.76 8.48 4.34
C LYS A 61 -3.60 9.19 3.27
N GLN A 62 -3.09 10.26 2.68
CA GLN A 62 -3.78 10.96 1.59
C GLN A 62 -4.02 10.03 0.39
N LEU A 63 -3.02 9.21 0.05
CA LEU A 63 -3.14 8.19 -1.00
C LEU A 63 -4.23 7.15 -0.66
N TYR A 64 -4.26 6.66 0.57
CA TYR A 64 -5.30 5.75 1.05
C TYR A 64 -6.70 6.37 0.91
N LEU A 65 -6.89 7.61 1.38
CA LEU A 65 -8.17 8.31 1.29
C LEU A 65 -8.59 8.58 -0.17
N GLU A 66 -7.63 8.89 -1.05
CA GLU A 66 -7.86 9.04 -2.49
C GLU A 66 -8.43 7.74 -3.09
N LEU A 67 -7.83 6.59 -2.76
CA LEU A 67 -8.29 5.28 -3.22
C LEU A 67 -9.69 4.92 -2.71
N LEU A 68 -10.00 5.20 -1.44
CA LEU A 68 -11.35 5.00 -0.91
C LEU A 68 -12.38 5.85 -1.65
N ASN A 69 -12.04 7.11 -1.93
CA ASN A 69 -12.92 8.01 -2.66
C ASN A 69 -13.12 7.57 -4.12
N GLU A 70 -12.07 7.06 -4.79
CA GLU A 70 -12.19 6.49 -6.14
C GLU A 70 -13.07 5.23 -6.18
N MET A 71 -13.11 4.47 -5.08
CA MET A 71 -13.99 3.31 -4.96
C MET A 71 -15.45 3.69 -4.67
N ASN A 72 -15.74 4.89 -4.19
CA ASN A 72 -17.11 5.30 -3.87
C ASN A 72 -17.95 5.48 -5.16
N GLY A 73 -19.13 4.87 -5.21
CA GLY A 73 -20.08 5.03 -6.31
C GLY A 73 -19.74 4.25 -7.59
N VAL A 74 -18.70 3.41 -7.57
CA VAL A 74 -18.34 2.50 -8.67
C VAL A 74 -18.64 1.05 -8.30
N THR A 75 -18.87 0.20 -9.30
CA THR A 75 -19.17 -1.22 -9.06
C THR A 75 -17.92 -2.00 -8.62
N TYR A 76 -18.11 -3.09 -7.87
CA TYR A 76 -17.01 -3.96 -7.43
C TYR A 76 -16.11 -4.40 -8.60
N GLN A 77 -16.67 -4.73 -9.76
CA GLN A 77 -15.92 -5.14 -10.95
C GLN A 77 -15.01 -4.02 -11.48
N GLN A 78 -15.40 -2.75 -11.31
CA GLN A 78 -14.63 -1.60 -11.75
C GLN A 78 -13.54 -1.21 -10.74
N CYS A 79 -13.62 -1.68 -9.50
CA CYS A 79 -12.69 -1.35 -8.42
C CYS A 79 -11.42 -2.20 -8.41
N GLY A 80 -11.23 -3.14 -9.33
CA GLY A 80 -10.14 -4.13 -9.28
C GLY A 80 -8.75 -3.50 -9.06
N ASP A 81 -8.40 -2.51 -9.89
CA ASP A 81 -7.12 -1.79 -9.81
C ASP A 81 -6.98 -1.00 -8.48
N VAL A 82 -8.07 -0.43 -7.97
CA VAL A 82 -8.11 0.34 -6.71
C VAL A 82 -7.96 -0.58 -5.50
N LEU A 83 -8.66 -1.71 -5.49
CA LEU A 83 -8.56 -2.73 -4.44
C LEU A 83 -7.15 -3.34 -4.39
N ASP A 84 -6.50 -3.54 -5.54
CA ASP A 84 -5.11 -4.00 -5.58
C ASP A 84 -4.14 -2.96 -5.00
N ALA A 85 -4.42 -1.66 -5.16
CA ALA A 85 -3.65 -0.61 -4.50
C ALA A 85 -3.90 -0.52 -3.00
N LEU A 86 -5.14 -0.73 -2.55
CA LEU A 86 -5.48 -0.81 -1.13
C LEU A 86 -4.84 -2.03 -0.46
N GLU A 87 -4.82 -3.19 -1.13
CA GLU A 87 -4.07 -4.38 -0.70
C GLU A 87 -2.58 -4.07 -0.54
N PHE A 88 -1.98 -3.39 -1.52
CA PHE A 88 -0.59 -2.96 -1.41
C PHE A 88 -0.34 -2.05 -0.20
N ILE A 89 -1.18 -1.04 0.04
CA ILE A 89 -1.05 -0.15 1.21
C ILE A 89 -1.20 -0.94 2.51
N GLN A 90 -2.13 -1.89 2.56
CA GLN A 90 -2.36 -2.75 3.71
C GLN A 90 -1.11 -3.59 4.01
N GLU A 91 -0.56 -4.26 3.00
CA GLU A 91 0.61 -5.14 3.17
C GLU A 91 1.86 -4.38 3.62
N ILE A 92 2.18 -3.24 3.00
CA ILE A 92 3.36 -2.46 3.39
C ILE A 92 3.17 -1.83 4.77
N SER A 93 1.94 -1.45 5.14
CA SER A 93 1.64 -0.91 6.47
C SER A 93 1.68 -2.00 7.55
N ALA A 94 1.20 -3.21 7.24
CA ALA A 94 1.34 -4.38 8.10
C ALA A 94 2.81 -4.76 8.32
N ALA A 95 3.62 -4.75 7.26
CA ALA A 95 5.07 -4.96 7.37
C ALA A 95 5.73 -3.86 8.23
N GLY A 96 5.37 -2.59 7.99
CA GLY A 96 5.83 -1.46 8.81
C GLY A 96 5.54 -1.65 10.29
N LEU A 97 4.29 -1.97 10.62
CA LEU A 97 3.81 -2.14 12.00
C LEU A 97 4.43 -3.35 12.69
N TRP A 98 4.39 -4.53 12.05
CA TRP A 98 4.71 -5.80 12.71
C TRP A 98 6.16 -6.26 12.53
N LYS A 99 6.69 -6.18 11.30
CA LYS A 99 8.07 -6.63 10.97
C LYS A 99 9.09 -5.59 11.45
N TYR A 100 8.80 -4.32 11.18
CA TYR A 100 9.75 -3.22 11.41
C TYR A 100 9.45 -2.34 12.62
N ARG A 101 8.35 -2.60 13.33
CA ARG A 101 7.95 -1.88 14.56
C ARG A 101 7.89 -0.35 14.38
N GLN A 102 7.49 0.08 13.19
CA GLN A 102 7.31 1.48 12.87
C GLN A 102 5.98 1.98 13.42
N ARG A 103 5.95 3.26 13.80
CA ARG A 103 4.69 3.94 14.12
C ARG A 103 3.99 4.30 12.82
N VAL A 104 2.77 3.80 12.64
CA VAL A 104 1.93 4.10 11.47
C VAL A 104 0.89 5.17 11.85
N ASP A 105 0.33 5.89 10.87
CA ASP A 105 -0.79 6.80 11.12
C ASP A 105 -1.99 6.02 11.67
N VAL A 106 -2.74 6.63 12.59
CA VAL A 106 -3.84 5.97 13.31
C VAL A 106 -4.88 5.40 12.35
N ILE A 107 -5.25 6.12 11.29
CA ILE A 107 -6.28 5.67 10.34
C ILE A 107 -5.76 4.48 9.52
N ILE A 108 -4.48 4.50 9.14
CA ILE A 108 -3.86 3.40 8.41
C ILE A 108 -3.65 2.18 9.32
N GLU A 109 -3.31 2.39 10.58
CA GLU A 109 -3.21 1.30 11.56
C GLU A 109 -4.56 0.64 11.81
N GLU A 110 -5.63 1.42 11.98
CA GLU A 110 -7.00 0.91 12.08
C GLU A 110 -7.36 0.08 10.85
N PHE A 111 -7.10 0.61 9.65
CA PHE A 111 -7.31 -0.12 8.39
C PHE A 111 -6.56 -1.46 8.34
N VAL A 112 -5.28 -1.50 8.71
CA VAL A 112 -4.47 -2.72 8.72
C VAL A 112 -5.01 -3.75 9.72
N ARG A 113 -5.46 -3.29 10.89
CA ARG A 113 -6.00 -4.17 11.94
C ARG A 113 -7.39 -4.69 11.57
N ASP A 114 -8.19 -3.85 10.95
CA ASP A 114 -9.54 -4.21 10.54
C ASP A 114 -9.51 -5.17 9.35
N PHE A 115 -8.58 -5.00 8.40
CA PHE A 115 -8.45 -5.80 7.18
C PHE A 115 -7.07 -6.49 7.12
N ASP A 116 -6.95 -7.65 7.74
CA ASP A 116 -5.67 -8.37 7.88
C ASP A 116 -5.19 -9.02 6.57
N ARG A 117 -6.13 -9.43 5.69
CA ARG A 117 -5.84 -10.25 4.50
C ARG A 117 -6.63 -9.84 3.26
N LEU A 118 -6.26 -8.71 2.66
CA LEU A 118 -6.89 -8.24 1.42
C LEU A 118 -6.54 -9.10 0.18
N ASP A 119 -5.65 -10.08 0.30
CA ASP A 119 -5.43 -11.13 -0.70
C ASP A 119 -6.63 -12.10 -0.81
N VAL A 120 -7.49 -12.14 0.21
CA VAL A 120 -8.65 -13.03 0.29
C VAL A 120 -9.91 -12.35 -0.31
N PRO A 121 -10.66 -13.00 -1.22
CA PRO A 121 -11.83 -12.40 -1.88
C PRO A 121 -12.88 -11.85 -0.92
N GLU A 122 -13.15 -12.55 0.18
CA GLU A 122 -14.14 -12.16 1.18
C GLU A 122 -13.79 -10.83 1.86
N GLU A 123 -12.51 -10.63 2.18
CA GLU A 123 -12.01 -9.39 2.79
C GLU A 123 -12.06 -8.22 1.82
N ARG A 124 -11.78 -8.46 0.54
CA ARG A 124 -11.91 -7.45 -0.52
C ARG A 124 -13.35 -7.00 -0.70
N ILE A 125 -14.29 -7.95 -0.68
CA ILE A 125 -15.73 -7.65 -0.76
C ILE A 125 -16.15 -6.87 0.49
N ARG A 126 -15.72 -7.29 1.68
CA ARG A 126 -16.02 -6.58 2.94
C ARG A 126 -15.51 -5.14 2.92
N LEU A 127 -14.30 -4.90 2.43
CA LEU A 127 -13.74 -3.55 2.28
C LEU A 127 -14.59 -2.71 1.33
N TYR A 128 -14.89 -3.25 0.15
CA TYR A 128 -15.75 -2.58 -0.83
C TYR A 128 -17.10 -2.19 -0.23
N GLU A 129 -17.79 -3.14 0.42
CA GLU A 129 -19.09 -2.88 1.05
C GLU A 129 -19.01 -1.85 2.18
N SER A 130 -17.90 -1.81 2.93
CA SER A 130 -17.70 -0.84 3.99
C SER A 130 -17.61 0.59 3.45
N VAL A 131 -16.99 0.75 2.28
CA VAL A 131 -16.87 2.05 1.59
C VAL A 131 -18.20 2.46 0.96
N GLN A 132 -18.96 1.55 0.35
CA GLN A 132 -20.26 1.92 -0.24
C GLN A 132 -21.33 2.34 0.80
N LYS A 133 -21.11 2.01 2.08
CA LYS A 133 -22.02 2.39 3.18
C LYS A 133 -21.77 3.81 3.70
N HIS A 134 -20.70 4.47 3.26
CA HIS A 134 -20.26 5.81 3.70
C HIS A 134 -20.26 6.81 2.53
#